data_AF-A0A9Q2WF14-F1
#
_entry.id   AF-A0A9Q2WF14-F1
#
_cell.length_a   1.000
_cell.length_b   1.000
_cell.length_c   1.000
_cell.angle_alpha   90.00
_cell.angle_beta   90.00
_cell.angle_gamma   90.00
#
_symmetry.space_group_name_H-M   'P 1'
#
loop_
_entity.id
_entity.type
_entity.pdbx_description
1 polymer ?
#
loop_
_entity_poly.entity_id
_entity_poly.type
_entity_poly.pdbx_seq_one_letter_code
_entity_poly.pdbx_strand_id
1 'polypeptide(L)'
;MWYVMMHWLFFILFMIWTQTLIWNGKDLFSKKQWFLAGLMFVLVLVATVVIGFTLKWLALSMSLFSVATAKQYSIIFSMSLLCVWGLKVTVVLLCTIFSGIIGRHKKYNAKNYEAISSITPVVAPGLLIVAKCLVSLGSVLMFSGLWLK
;
A
#
# COMPACT_ATOMS: atom_id res chain seq x y z
N MET A 1 -16.92 -16.67 -18.77
CA MET A 1 -16.81 -15.24 -19.17
C MET A 1 -17.06 -14.29 -18.00
N TRP A 2 -18.18 -14.40 -17.26
CA TRP A 2 -18.49 -13.54 -16.10
C TRP A 2 -17.45 -13.55 -14.97
N TYR A 3 -16.90 -14.72 -14.63
CA TYR A 3 -15.90 -14.86 -13.56
C TYR A 3 -14.59 -14.11 -13.88
N VAL A 4 -14.12 -14.25 -15.13
CA VAL A 4 -12.93 -13.55 -15.62
C VAL A 4 -13.14 -12.04 -15.58
N MET A 5 -14.31 -11.56 -16.01
CA MET A 5 -14.66 -10.14 -15.96
C MET A 5 -14.64 -9.57 -14.53
N MET A 6 -15.13 -10.32 -13.54
CA MET A 6 -15.10 -9.90 -12.13
C MET A 6 -13.67 -9.79 -11.58
N HIS A 7 -12.81 -10.73 -11.93
CA HIS A 7 -11.40 -10.72 -11.52
C HIS A 7 -10.65 -9.51 -12.08
N TRP A 8 -10.87 -9.19 -13.36
CA TRP A 8 -10.34 -7.97 -13.98
C TRP A 8 -10.89 -6.70 -13.35
N LEU A 9 -12.18 -6.66 -13.01
CA LEU A 9 -12.80 -5.52 -12.36
C LEU A 9 -12.11 -5.23 -11.01
N PHE A 10 -11.98 -6.24 -10.14
CA PHE A 10 -11.34 -6.03 -8.84
C PHE A 10 -9.84 -5.73 -8.96
N PHE A 11 -9.13 -6.36 -9.90
CA PHE A 11 -7.76 -6.01 -10.23
C PHE A 11 -7.63 -4.51 -10.55
N ILE A 12 -8.44 -4.00 -11.49
CA ILE A 12 -8.40 -2.58 -11.89
C ILE A 12 -8.77 -1.67 -10.72
N LEU A 13 -9.77 -2.06 -9.91
CA LEU A 13 -10.24 -1.26 -8.77
C LEU A 13 -9.13 -1.09 -7.72
N PHE A 14 -8.48 -2.18 -7.32
CA PHE A 14 -7.36 -2.14 -6.37
C PHE A 14 -6.12 -1.44 -6.94
N MET A 15 -5.88 -1.58 -8.24
CA MET A 15 -4.82 -0.85 -8.94
C MET A 15 -5.04 0.66 -8.88
N ILE A 16 -6.22 1.14 -9.29
CA ILE A 16 -6.55 2.58 -9.28
C ILE A 16 -6.46 3.14 -7.86
N TRP A 17 -7.01 2.42 -6.87
CA TRP A 17 -6.96 2.85 -5.48
C TRP A 17 -5.52 2.98 -4.99
N THR A 18 -4.69 1.97 -5.23
CA THR A 18 -3.28 1.96 -4.79
C THR A 18 -2.48 3.07 -5.45
N GLN A 19 -2.64 3.26 -6.76
CA GLN A 19 -1.98 4.34 -7.50
C GLN A 19 -2.37 5.71 -6.94
N THR A 20 -3.66 5.93 -6.70
CA THR A 20 -4.16 7.18 -6.11
C THR A 20 -3.49 7.47 -4.76
N LEU A 21 -3.30 6.44 -3.91
CA LEU A 21 -2.63 6.62 -2.62
C LEU A 21 -1.12 6.89 -2.75
N ILE A 22 -0.42 6.16 -3.62
CA ILE A 22 1.03 6.34 -3.85
C ILE A 22 1.32 7.76 -4.36
N TRP A 23 0.49 8.27 -5.26
CA TRP A 23 0.70 9.55 -5.93
C TRP A 23 0.03 10.75 -5.24
N ASN A 24 -0.62 10.57 -4.09
CA ASN A 24 -1.32 11.66 -3.38
C ASN A 24 -0.43 12.78 -2.78
N GLY A 25 0.89 12.70 -2.92
CA GLY A 25 1.87 13.69 -2.42
C GLY A 25 2.06 13.71 -0.89
N LYS A 26 1.28 12.96 -0.12
CA LYS A 26 1.45 12.83 1.34
C LYS A 26 2.47 11.74 1.65
N ASP A 27 3.75 12.08 1.46
CA ASP A 27 4.85 11.11 1.53
C ASP A 27 5.69 11.22 2.82
N LEU A 28 5.49 12.26 3.62
CA LEU A 28 6.13 12.42 4.93
C LEU A 28 5.07 12.48 6.02
N PHE A 29 5.17 11.56 6.99
CA PHE A 29 4.25 11.51 8.12
C PHE A 29 4.84 12.18 9.35
N SER A 30 4.08 13.10 9.94
CA SER A 30 4.27 13.58 11.30
C SER A 30 4.00 12.48 12.33
N LYS A 31 4.40 12.67 13.59
CA LYS A 31 4.13 11.71 14.68
C LYS A 31 2.65 11.32 14.78
N LYS A 32 1.74 12.29 14.64
CA LYS A 32 0.29 12.05 14.66
C LYS A 32 -0.16 11.19 13.47
N GLN A 33 0.41 11.42 12.29
CA GLN A 33 0.10 10.63 11.09
C GLN A 33 0.67 9.20 11.18
N TRP A 34 1.83 9.01 11.82
CA TRP A 34 2.35 7.68 12.13
C TRP A 34 1.42 6.90 13.07
N PHE A 35 0.94 7.55 14.12
CA PHE A 35 -0.06 6.96 15.00
C PHE A 35 -1.35 6.61 14.23
N LEU A 36 -1.83 7.53 13.39
CA LEU A 36 -3.02 7.28 12.56
C LEU A 36 -2.80 6.16 11.55
N ALA A 37 -1.60 6.03 10.97
CA ALA A 37 -1.26 4.95 10.06
C ALA A 37 -1.28 3.59 10.75
N GLY A 38 -0.78 3.53 12.00
CA GLY A 38 -0.91 2.35 12.86
C GLY A 38 -2.36 2.03 13.20
N LEU A 39 -3.18 3.04 13.50
CA LEU A 39 -4.62 2.83 13.72
C LEU A 39 -5.34 2.34 12.45
N MET A 40 -4.99 2.88 11.27
CA MET A 40 -5.49 2.41 9.99
C MET A 40 -5.08 0.95 9.72
N PHE A 41 -3.90 0.52 10.16
CA PHE A 41 -3.50 -0.88 10.06
C PHE A 41 -4.42 -1.78 10.88
N VAL A 42 -4.69 -1.42 12.13
CA VAL A 42 -5.64 -2.15 12.98
C VAL A 42 -7.03 -2.19 12.32
N LEU A 43 -7.48 -1.08 11.75
CA LEU A 43 -8.75 -1.01 11.02
C LEU A 43 -8.77 -1.95 9.81
N VAL A 44 -7.67 -2.03 9.04
CA VAL A 44 -7.53 -2.97 7.92
C VAL A 44 -7.64 -4.41 8.43
N LEU A 45 -6.98 -4.76 9.54
CA LEU A 45 -7.07 -6.10 10.14
C LEU A 45 -8.49 -6.43 10.64
N VAL A 46 -9.19 -5.45 11.22
CA VAL A 46 -10.61 -5.64 11.60
C VAL A 46 -11.46 -5.86 10.34
N ALA A 47 -11.23 -5.09 9.29
CA ALA A 47 -11.94 -5.24 8.02
C ALA A 47 -11.72 -6.62 7.39
N THR A 48 -10.51 -7.20 7.45
CA THR A 48 -10.25 -8.55 6.92
C THR A 48 -11.06 -9.62 7.65
N VAL A 49 -11.18 -9.52 8.98
CA VAL A 49 -12.03 -10.41 9.79
C VAL A 49 -13.51 -10.26 9.42
N VAL A 50 -13.99 -9.02 9.30
CA VAL A 50 -15.39 -8.73 8.94
C VAL A 50 -15.72 -9.27 7.54
N ILE A 51 -14.82 -9.10 6.57
CA ILE A 51 -14.99 -9.65 5.20
C ILE A 51 -15.10 -11.17 5.25
N GLY A 52 -14.20 -11.84 5.99
CA GLY A 52 -14.23 -13.30 6.11
C GLY A 52 -15.52 -13.82 6.74
N PHE A 53 -15.98 -13.17 7.82
CA PHE A 53 -17.25 -13.52 8.46
C PHE A 53 -18.44 -13.31 7.51
N THR A 54 -18.49 -12.16 6.83
CA THR A 54 -19.59 -11.80 5.91
C THR A 54 -19.67 -12.77 4.74
N LEU A 55 -18.54 -13.10 4.10
CA LEU A 55 -18.51 -14.05 2.99
C LEU A 55 -18.88 -15.47 3.43
N LYS A 56 -18.42 -15.91 4.61
CA LYS A 56 -18.82 -17.21 5.17
C LYS A 56 -20.33 -17.25 5.46
N TRP A 57 -20.87 -16.18 6.04
CA TRP A 57 -22.30 -16.06 6.31
C TRP A 57 -23.12 -16.11 5.01
N LEU A 58 -22.73 -15.36 3.98
CA LEU A 58 -23.38 -15.40 2.66
C LEU A 58 -23.35 -16.79 2.03
N ALA A 59 -22.24 -17.53 2.16
CA ALA A 59 -22.14 -18.90 1.66
C ALA A 59 -23.10 -19.85 2.36
N LEU A 60 -23.29 -19.70 3.68
CA LEU A 60 -24.13 -20.61 4.48
C LEU A 60 -25.62 -20.25 4.43
N SER A 61 -25.95 -18.96 4.51
CA SER A 61 -27.33 -18.49 4.62
C SER A 61 -28.02 -18.33 3.27
N MET A 62 -27.28 -17.88 2.24
CA MET A 62 -27.86 -17.60 0.92
C MET A 62 -27.48 -18.64 -0.13
N SER A 63 -26.57 -19.57 0.19
CA SER A 63 -26.01 -20.56 -0.75
C SER A 63 -25.50 -19.95 -2.07
N LEU A 64 -25.08 -18.68 -2.04
CA LEU A 64 -24.62 -17.93 -3.22
C LEU A 64 -23.38 -18.56 -3.87
N PHE A 65 -22.54 -19.18 -3.04
CA PHE A 65 -21.31 -19.86 -3.44
C PHE A 65 -20.87 -20.85 -2.36
N SER A 66 -19.95 -21.75 -2.71
CA SER A 66 -19.41 -22.72 -1.77
C SER A 66 -18.58 -22.06 -0.66
N VAL A 67 -18.49 -22.69 0.51
CA VAL A 67 -17.62 -22.24 1.61
C VAL A 67 -16.14 -22.17 1.18
N ALA A 68 -15.71 -23.04 0.26
CA ALA A 68 -14.37 -23.00 -0.30
C ALA A 68 -14.13 -21.71 -1.12
N THR A 69 -15.09 -21.35 -1.97
CA THR A 69 -15.07 -20.11 -2.75
C THR A 69 -15.11 -18.87 -1.84
N ALA A 70 -15.92 -18.91 -0.79
CA ALA A 70 -15.99 -17.86 0.24
C ALA A 70 -14.62 -17.60 0.89
N LYS A 71 -13.95 -18.69 1.28
CA LYS A 71 -12.62 -18.66 1.89
C LYS A 71 -11.59 -18.08 0.92
N GLN A 72 -11.61 -18.51 -0.34
CA GLN A 72 -10.69 -18.00 -1.36
C GLN A 72 -10.85 -16.48 -1.55
N TYR A 73 -12.09 -15.99 -1.75
CA TYR A 73 -12.32 -14.56 -1.89
C TYR A 73 -11.97 -13.77 -0.62
N SER A 74 -12.28 -14.31 0.56
CA SER A 74 -11.89 -13.69 1.82
C SER A 74 -10.37 -13.45 1.90
N ILE A 75 -9.56 -14.43 1.48
CA ILE A 75 -8.11 -14.31 1.47
C ILE A 75 -7.67 -13.26 0.44
N ILE A 76 -8.18 -13.33 -0.79
CA ILE A 76 -7.78 -12.42 -1.88
C ILE A 76 -8.12 -10.97 -1.52
N PHE A 77 -9.33 -10.69 -1.01
CA PHE A 77 -9.72 -9.35 -0.57
C PHE A 77 -8.88 -8.86 0.61
N SER A 78 -8.64 -9.73 1.59
CA SER A 78 -7.83 -9.38 2.78
C SER A 78 -6.40 -9.03 2.40
N MET A 79 -5.78 -9.85 1.56
CA MET A 79 -4.43 -9.60 1.03
C MET A 79 -4.40 -8.32 0.20
N SER A 80 -5.42 -8.07 -0.61
CA SER A 80 -5.50 -6.84 -1.42
C SER A 80 -5.53 -5.58 -0.55
N LEU A 81 -6.34 -5.55 0.52
CA LEU A 81 -6.39 -4.43 1.45
C LEU A 81 -5.05 -4.21 2.18
N LEU A 82 -4.41 -5.30 2.60
CA LEU A 82 -3.08 -5.25 3.22
C LEU A 82 -2.02 -4.74 2.23
N CYS A 83 -2.06 -5.15 0.96
CA CYS A 83 -1.20 -4.64 -0.10
C CYS A 83 -1.40 -3.13 -0.31
N VAL A 84 -2.66 -2.65 -0.42
CA VAL A 84 -2.97 -1.22 -0.57
C VAL A 84 -2.34 -0.40 0.56
N TRP A 85 -2.56 -0.83 1.81
CA TRP A 85 -2.00 -0.14 2.98
C TRP A 85 -0.47 -0.21 3.02
N GLY A 86 0.09 -1.41 2.82
CA GLY A 86 1.54 -1.66 2.90
C GLY A 86 2.34 -0.93 1.83
N LEU A 87 1.83 -0.84 0.61
CA LEU A 87 2.48 -0.11 -0.49
C LEU A 87 2.51 1.39 -0.21
N LYS A 88 1.43 1.97 0.34
CA LYS A 88 1.45 3.38 0.75
C LYS A 88 2.46 3.62 1.87
N VAL A 89 2.45 2.78 2.89
CA VAL A 89 3.38 2.91 4.04
C VAL A 89 4.83 2.75 3.60
N THR A 90 5.13 1.88 2.63
CA THR A 90 6.48 1.73 2.06
C THR A 90 7.03 3.04 1.50
N VAL A 91 6.24 3.76 0.69
CA VAL A 91 6.65 5.06 0.13
C VAL A 91 6.93 6.07 1.24
N VAL A 92 6.09 6.10 2.26
CA VAL A 92 6.23 7.02 3.39
C VAL A 92 7.45 6.68 4.25
N LEU A 93 7.70 5.39 4.49
CA LEU A 93 8.88 4.90 5.21
C LEU A 93 10.16 5.31 4.49
N LEU A 94 10.24 5.12 3.17
CA LEU A 94 11.40 5.52 2.37
C LEU A 94 11.70 7.01 2.54
N CYS A 95 10.68 7.87 2.43
CA CYS A 95 10.85 9.32 2.61
C CYS A 95 11.25 9.69 4.04
N THR A 96 10.69 9.00 5.03
CA THR A 96 10.98 9.22 6.46
C THR A 96 12.42 8.83 6.79
N ILE A 97 12.88 7.69 6.28
CA ILE A 97 14.28 7.22 6.44
C ILE A 97 15.24 8.21 5.77
N PHE A 98 14.96 8.61 4.53
CA PHE A 98 15.77 9.59 3.82
C PHE A 98 15.88 10.91 4.60
N SER A 99 14.76 11.44 5.08
CA SER A 99 14.73 12.67 5.89
C SER A 99 15.49 12.51 7.21
N GLY A 100 15.39 11.34 7.85
CA GLY A 100 16.15 11.01 9.05
C GLY A 100 17.67 10.97 8.81
N ILE A 101 18.10 10.43 7.68
CA ILE A 101 19.52 10.42 7.27
C ILE A 101 20.03 11.85 7.08
N ILE A 102 19.31 12.69 6.32
CA ILE A 102 19.67 14.10 6.11
C ILE A 102 19.74 14.86 7.44
N GLY A 103 18.78 14.63 8.35
CA GLY A 103 18.77 15.24 9.68
C GLY A 103 19.99 14.82 10.53
N ARG A 104 20.43 13.56 10.43
CA ARG A 104 21.65 13.10 11.12
C ARG A 104 22.92 13.73 10.53
N HIS A 105 23.00 13.88 9.21
CA HIS A 105 24.12 14.59 8.58
C HIS A 105 24.22 16.03 9.08
N LYS A 106 23.09 16.73 9.22
CA LYS A 106 23.06 18.08 9.80
C LYS A 106 23.64 18.14 11.20
N LYS A 107 23.33 17.15 12.06
CA LYS A 107 23.73 17.15 13.47
C LYS A 107 25.17 16.68 13.70
N TYR A 108 25.64 15.70 12.93
CA TYR A 108 26.90 14.99 13.22
C TYR A 108 27.97 15.14 12.13
N ASN A 109 27.63 15.68 10.95
CA ASN A 109 28.55 15.79 9.81
C ASN A 109 28.35 17.11 9.05
N ALA A 110 28.41 18.23 9.79
CA ALA A 110 28.13 19.57 9.27
C ALA A 110 29.01 19.93 8.06
N LYS A 111 30.28 19.49 8.04
CA LYS A 111 31.23 19.75 6.94
C LYS A 111 30.73 19.22 5.59
N ASN A 112 30.15 18.02 5.58
CA ASN A 112 29.63 17.40 4.35
C ASN A 112 28.14 17.71 4.13
N TYR A 113 27.45 18.22 5.16
CA TYR A 113 26.02 18.54 5.08
C TYR A 113 25.75 19.65 4.07
N GLU A 114 26.59 20.66 3.93
CA GLU A 114 26.39 21.72 2.92
C GLU A 114 26.36 21.17 1.49
N ALA A 115 27.33 20.33 1.13
CA ALA A 115 27.38 19.68 -0.18
C ALA A 115 26.17 18.75 -0.42
N ILE A 116 25.75 17.99 0.60
CA ILE A 116 24.57 17.12 0.49
C ILE A 116 23.30 17.98 0.37
N SER A 117 23.18 19.05 1.16
CA SER A 117 22.02 19.92 1.21
C SER A 117 21.86 20.74 -0.07
N SER A 118 22.94 21.08 -0.78
CA SER A 118 22.85 21.78 -2.07
C SER A 118 22.36 20.87 -3.20
N ILE A 119 22.69 19.58 -3.16
CA ILE A 119 22.31 18.60 -4.19
C ILE A 119 20.91 17.99 -3.92
N THR A 120 20.52 17.86 -2.65
CA THR A 120 19.28 17.20 -2.24
C THR A 120 18.01 17.74 -2.94
N PRO A 121 17.78 19.07 -3.06
CA PRO A 121 16.59 19.60 -3.72
C PRO A 121 16.48 19.22 -5.21
N VAL A 122 17.62 18.98 -5.87
CA VAL A 122 17.69 18.62 -7.29
C VAL A 122 17.44 17.12 -7.48
N VAL A 123 18.06 16.29 -6.64
CA VAL A 123 18.05 14.83 -6.82
C VAL A 123 16.87 14.15 -6.12
N ALA A 124 16.46 14.62 -4.95
CA ALA A 124 15.43 13.95 -4.15
C ALA A 124 14.07 13.83 -4.86
N PRO A 125 13.57 14.84 -5.60
CA PRO A 125 12.31 14.69 -6.34
C PRO A 125 12.38 13.59 -7.41
N GLY A 126 13.48 13.54 -8.18
CA GLY A 126 13.68 12.51 -9.20
C GLY A 126 13.78 11.11 -8.59
N LEU A 127 14.54 10.98 -7.50
CA LEU A 127 14.65 9.71 -6.77
C LEU A 127 13.31 9.24 -6.20
N LEU A 128 12.49 10.17 -5.69
CA LEU A 128 11.15 9.87 -5.19
C LEU A 128 10.23 9.36 -6.31
N ILE A 129 10.28 9.99 -7.49
CA ILE A 129 9.51 9.53 -8.66
C ILE A 129 9.92 8.11 -9.04
N VAL A 130 11.23 7.83 -9.12
CA VAL A 130 11.73 6.48 -9.42
C VAL A 130 11.25 5.47 -8.38
N ALA A 131 11.33 5.81 -7.09
CA ALA A 131 10.83 4.94 -6.03
C ALA A 131 9.33 4.68 -6.17
N LYS A 132 8.51 5.70 -6.42
CA LYS A 132 7.07 5.54 -6.63
C LYS A 132 6.74 4.70 -7.86
N CYS A 133 7.50 4.85 -8.95
CA CYS A 133 7.36 4.00 -10.14
C CYS A 133 7.67 2.54 -9.80
N LEU A 134 8.73 2.26 -9.04
CA LEU A 134 9.05 0.90 -8.60
C LEU A 134 7.97 0.30 -7.70
N VAL A 135 7.47 1.06 -6.73
CA VAL A 135 6.33 0.63 -5.87
C VAL A 135 5.08 0.40 -6.72
N SER A 136 4.84 1.23 -7.74
CA SER A 136 3.72 1.10 -8.66
C SER A 136 3.81 -0.16 -9.52
N LEU A 137 4.99 -0.47 -10.07
CA LEU A 137 5.23 -1.73 -10.77
C LEU A 137 5.07 -2.94 -9.85
N GLY A 138 5.58 -2.83 -8.61
CA GLY A 138 5.36 -3.84 -7.57
C GLY A 138 3.87 -4.08 -7.29
N SER A 139 3.06 -3.01 -7.29
CA SER A 139 1.60 -3.12 -7.12
C SER A 139 0.95 -3.92 -8.26
N VAL A 140 1.37 -3.71 -9.51
CA VAL A 140 0.86 -4.47 -10.67
C VAL A 140 1.12 -5.97 -10.48
N LEU A 141 2.35 -6.33 -10.08
CA LEU A 141 2.74 -7.73 -9.87
C LEU A 141 1.97 -8.38 -8.70
N MET A 142 1.79 -7.65 -7.60
CA MET A 142 1.04 -8.14 -6.44
C MET A 142 -0.43 -8.38 -6.79
N PHE A 143 -1.10 -7.40 -7.39
CA PHE A 143 -2.52 -7.54 -7.70
C PHE A 143 -2.79 -8.50 -8.86
N SER A 144 -1.89 -8.63 -9.83
CA SER A 144 -2.02 -9.63 -10.89
C SER A 144 -1.93 -11.06 -10.31
N GLY A 145 -0.99 -11.30 -9.38
CA GLY A 145 -0.88 -12.59 -8.69
C GLY A 145 -2.06 -12.92 -7.79
N LEU A 146 -2.77 -11.91 -7.27
CA LEU A 146 -3.95 -12.08 -6.44
C LEU A 146 -5.24 -12.30 -7.25
N TRP A 147 -5.42 -11.56 -8.34
CA TRP A 147 -6.70 -11.50 -9.07
C TRP A 147 -6.68 -12.18 -10.43
N LEU A 148 -5.56 -12.19 -11.15
CA LEU A 148 -5.48 -12.66 -12.55
C LEU A 148 -4.83 -14.04 -12.69
N LYS A 149 -4.68 -14.76 -11.58
CA LYS A 149 -4.12 -16.11 -11.54
C LYS A 149 -5.12 -17.18 -11.97
#